data_AF-A0A5C6J6U5-F1
#
_entry.id   AF-A0A5C6J6U5-F1
#
_cell.length_a   1.000
_cell.length_b   1.000
_cell.length_c   1.000
_cell.angle_alpha   90.00
_cell.angle_beta   90.00
_cell.angle_gamma   90.00
#
_symmetry.space_group_name_H-M   'P 1'
#
loop_
_entity.id
_entity.type
_entity.pdbx_description
1 polymer ?
#
loop_
_entity_poly.entity_id
_entity_poly.type
_entity_poly.pdbx_seq_one_letter_code
_entity_poly.pdbx_strand_id
1 'polypeptide(L)'
;MTMTGEDHSRALTGPWWWPRRRSAVFDGALAVASAAECGAEGLGFARDAGIPVWAGVLFGVAAGAVLLVRRRWPVAVVLVAIAVTPAQMGFLLGIVGLYTLAAAEVPRRIIGVLAGMSLAGTAVVTFVRVRQGMARGDLTLGDWFVPFAAVATALGLTAPPVLLGLYVGARRRLMESLRERADSLERELQLLAERAEERAEWARNEERTRIAREMHDVVAHRVSLMVVHAAALQAVARKDPEKAVRNAALVGDMGRQALTELREMLGVLRAG
;
A
#
# COMPACT_ATOMS: atom_id res chain seq x y z
N MET A 1 14.39 -18.35 -24.91
CA MET A 1 12.96 -18.46 -24.56
C MET A 1 12.87 -18.76 -23.07
N THR A 2 12.30 -17.82 -22.35
CA THR A 2 12.26 -17.63 -20.90
C THR A 2 11.28 -18.60 -20.22
N MET A 3 11.75 -19.40 -19.27
CA MET A 3 10.92 -19.98 -18.21
C MET A 3 11.26 -19.26 -16.90
N THR A 4 10.54 -18.19 -16.62
CA THR A 4 10.55 -17.51 -15.31
C THR A 4 9.34 -17.96 -14.53
N GLY A 5 9.59 -18.31 -13.27
CA GLY A 5 8.63 -18.92 -12.36
C GLY A 5 7.34 -18.11 -12.21
N GLU A 6 6.23 -18.78 -12.50
CA GLU A 6 4.97 -18.45 -11.85
C GLU A 6 4.95 -19.15 -10.50
N ASP A 7 5.54 -18.49 -9.51
CA ASP A 7 5.30 -18.77 -8.11
C ASP A 7 3.85 -18.33 -7.80
N HIS A 8 2.90 -19.17 -8.21
CA HIS A 8 1.49 -19.05 -7.89
C HIS A 8 1.35 -19.24 -6.38
N SER A 9 1.56 -18.14 -5.65
CA SER A 9 1.12 -17.97 -4.28
C SER A 9 -0.36 -18.37 -4.23
N ARG A 10 -0.62 -19.58 -3.74
CA ARG A 10 -1.96 -20.12 -3.49
C ARG A 10 -2.64 -19.20 -2.48
N ALA A 11 -3.26 -18.14 -2.98
CA ALA A 11 -4.25 -17.38 -2.26
C ALA A 11 -5.39 -18.36 -1.96
N LEU A 12 -5.34 -18.97 -0.77
CA LEU A 12 -6.39 -19.79 -0.21
C LEU A 12 -7.65 -18.93 -0.10
N THR A 13 -8.42 -18.88 -1.18
CA THR A 13 -9.74 -18.28 -1.25
C THR A 13 -10.59 -18.93 -0.17
N GLY A 14 -10.93 -18.15 0.86
CA GLY A 14 -11.84 -18.59 1.91
C GLY A 14 -13.25 -18.74 1.33
N PRO A 15 -14.18 -19.39 2.08
CA PRO A 15 -15.53 -19.57 1.59
C PRO A 15 -16.24 -18.22 1.49
N TRP A 16 -16.82 -17.97 0.31
CA TRP A 16 -17.88 -17.02 -0.06
C TRP A 16 -17.65 -15.51 0.16
N TRP A 17 -17.04 -15.07 1.27
CA TRP A 17 -16.73 -13.66 1.54
C TRP A 17 -15.50 -13.44 2.44
N TRP A 18 -14.80 -14.50 2.84
CA TRP A 18 -13.58 -14.38 3.64
C TRP A 18 -12.31 -14.44 2.76
N PRO A 19 -11.43 -13.43 2.82
CA PRO A 19 -10.19 -13.42 2.03
C PRO A 19 -9.20 -14.53 2.44
N ARG A 20 -9.30 -15.07 3.66
CA ARG A 20 -8.41 -16.12 4.20
C ARG A 20 -9.15 -17.05 5.15
N ARG A 21 -8.93 -18.38 5.06
CA ARG A 21 -9.53 -19.38 5.98
C ARG A 21 -9.33 -19.09 7.47
N ARG A 22 -8.14 -18.61 7.87
CA ARG A 22 -7.86 -18.22 9.27
C ARG A 22 -8.77 -17.11 9.79
N SER A 23 -9.16 -16.19 8.91
CA SER A 23 -10.06 -15.09 9.28
C SER A 23 -11.51 -15.54 9.44
N ALA A 24 -11.94 -16.55 8.69
CA ALA A 24 -13.25 -17.18 8.87
C ALA A 24 -13.33 -17.95 10.19
N VAL A 25 -12.27 -18.69 10.55
CA VAL A 25 -12.20 -19.42 11.83
C VAL A 25 -12.24 -18.47 13.01
N PHE A 26 -11.48 -17.37 12.98
CA PHE A 26 -11.49 -16.38 14.05
C PHE A 26 -12.84 -15.68 14.20
N ASP A 27 -13.47 -15.27 13.09
CA ASP A 27 -14.78 -14.65 13.11
C ASP A 27 -15.87 -15.61 13.59
N GLY A 28 -15.81 -16.88 13.17
CA GLY A 28 -16.71 -17.94 13.62
C GLY A 28 -16.55 -18.25 15.11
N ALA A 29 -15.31 -18.36 15.60
CA ALA A 29 -15.04 -18.56 17.01
C ALA A 29 -15.58 -17.41 17.87
N LEU A 30 -15.42 -16.17 17.39
CA LEU A 30 -15.93 -14.99 18.10
C LEU A 30 -17.46 -14.91 18.10
N ALA A 31 -18.11 -15.29 16.99
CA ALA A 31 -19.56 -15.37 16.91
C ALA A 31 -20.13 -16.47 17.82
N VAL A 32 -19.47 -17.64 17.88
CA VAL A 32 -19.85 -18.73 18.80
C VAL A 32 -19.66 -18.29 20.25
N ALA A 33 -18.55 -17.63 20.59
CA ALA A 33 -18.31 -17.12 21.94
C ALA A 33 -19.38 -16.09 22.36
N SER A 34 -19.72 -15.16 21.47
CA SER A 34 -20.78 -14.17 21.73
C SER A 34 -22.17 -14.79 21.82
N ALA A 35 -22.49 -15.77 20.97
CA ALA A 35 -23.76 -16.49 21.03
C ALA A 35 -23.88 -17.31 22.33
N ALA A 36 -22.79 -17.90 22.81
CA ALA A 36 -22.75 -18.61 24.09
C ALA A 36 -22.93 -17.64 25.27
N GLU A 37 -22.25 -16.49 25.26
CA GLU A 37 -22.41 -15.43 26.29
C GLU A 37 -23.85 -14.91 26.31
N CYS A 38 -24.38 -14.46 25.17
CA CYS A 38 -25.75 -13.94 25.09
C CYS A 38 -26.79 -15.01 25.45
N GLY A 39 -26.54 -16.28 25.10
CA GLY A 39 -27.40 -17.40 25.49
C GLY A 39 -27.41 -17.63 27.01
N ALA A 40 -26.25 -17.52 27.66
CA ALA A 40 -26.14 -17.64 29.12
C ALA A 40 -26.81 -16.45 29.84
N GLU A 41 -26.62 -15.22 29.36
CA GLU A 41 -27.31 -14.02 29.85
C GLU A 41 -28.83 -14.10 29.59
N GLY A 42 -29.22 -14.79 28.51
CA GLY A 42 -30.59 -15.23 28.18
C GLY A 42 -31.33 -15.90 29.33
N LEU A 43 -30.62 -16.68 30.15
CA LEU A 43 -31.18 -17.37 31.31
C LEU A 43 -31.58 -16.40 32.42
N GLY A 44 -30.74 -15.39 32.68
CA GLY A 44 -30.99 -14.37 33.70
C GLY A 44 -32.17 -13.48 33.32
N PHE A 45 -32.18 -13.02 32.07
CA PHE A 45 -33.29 -12.22 31.54
C PHE A 45 -34.62 -12.97 31.54
N ALA A 46 -34.62 -14.25 31.17
CA ALA A 46 -35.85 -15.03 31.16
C ALA A 46 -36.48 -15.15 32.56
N ARG A 47 -35.64 -15.29 33.60
CA ARG A 47 -36.07 -15.31 34.99
C ARG A 47 -36.62 -13.95 35.45
N ASP A 48 -35.93 -12.87 35.11
CA ASP A 48 -36.32 -11.50 35.50
C ASP A 48 -37.60 -11.04 34.77
N ALA A 49 -37.76 -11.40 33.50
CA ALA A 49 -38.90 -11.01 32.66
C ALA A 49 -40.10 -11.97 32.76
N GLY A 50 -39.97 -13.10 33.46
CA GLY A 50 -41.04 -14.09 33.63
C GLY A 50 -41.39 -14.85 32.34
N ILE A 51 -40.49 -14.91 31.36
CA ILE A 51 -40.68 -15.61 30.08
C ILE A 51 -40.05 -17.01 30.10
N PRO A 52 -40.48 -17.93 29.22
CA PRO A 52 -39.87 -19.25 29.14
C PRO A 52 -38.37 -19.19 28.84
N VAL A 53 -37.59 -19.96 29.59
CA VAL A 53 -36.11 -19.97 29.53
C VAL A 53 -35.59 -20.24 28.11
N TRP A 54 -36.21 -21.16 27.38
CA TRP A 54 -35.82 -21.48 26.00
C TRP A 54 -35.97 -20.29 25.05
N ALA A 55 -36.96 -19.42 25.27
CA ALA A 55 -37.19 -18.24 24.43
C ALA A 55 -36.12 -17.16 24.68
N GLY A 56 -35.72 -16.96 25.95
CA GLY A 56 -34.63 -16.05 26.31
C GLY A 56 -33.27 -16.51 25.78
N VAL A 57 -32.97 -17.81 25.86
CA VAL A 57 -31.74 -18.39 25.29
C VAL A 57 -31.72 -18.27 23.78
N LEU A 58 -32.84 -18.57 23.10
CA LEU A 58 -32.92 -18.47 21.63
C LEU A 58 -32.70 -17.03 21.16
N PHE A 59 -33.29 -16.06 21.86
CA PHE A 59 -33.10 -14.63 21.58
C PHE A 59 -31.65 -14.20 21.76
N GLY A 60 -31.00 -14.62 22.85
CA GLY A 60 -29.59 -14.34 23.10
C GLY A 60 -28.67 -14.93 22.04
N VAL A 61 -28.86 -16.21 21.69
CA VAL A 61 -28.09 -16.88 20.64
C VAL A 61 -28.28 -16.19 19.28
N ALA A 62 -29.52 -15.80 18.95
CA ALA A 62 -29.81 -15.07 17.71
C ALA A 62 -29.12 -13.69 17.68
N ALA A 63 -29.10 -12.96 18.81
CA ALA A 63 -28.40 -11.69 18.93
C ALA A 63 -26.88 -11.84 18.77
N GLY A 64 -26.26 -12.84 19.40
CA GLY A 64 -24.83 -13.11 19.27
C GLY A 64 -24.41 -13.57 17.87
N ALA A 65 -25.30 -14.31 17.17
CA ALA A 65 -25.07 -14.75 15.80
C ALA A 65 -24.93 -13.59 14.78
N VAL A 66 -25.44 -12.39 15.11
CA VAL A 66 -25.31 -11.19 14.28
C VAL A 66 -23.84 -10.80 14.03
N LEU A 67 -22.90 -11.22 14.88
CA LEU A 67 -21.47 -11.02 14.66
C LEU A 67 -20.93 -11.68 13.38
N LEU A 68 -21.59 -12.73 12.86
CA LEU A 68 -21.20 -13.34 11.58
C LEU A 68 -21.29 -12.34 10.41
N VAL A 69 -22.17 -11.35 10.54
CA VAL A 69 -22.46 -10.35 9.52
C VAL A 69 -21.64 -9.06 9.72
N ARG A 70 -20.78 -9.02 10.75
CA ARG A 70 -20.01 -7.82 11.17
C ARG A 70 -19.17 -7.17 10.08
N ARG A 71 -18.68 -7.95 9.12
CA ARG A 71 -17.84 -7.46 8.01
C ARG A 71 -18.64 -6.77 6.91
N ARG A 72 -19.93 -7.10 6.77
CA ARG A 72 -20.78 -6.57 5.70
C ARG A 72 -21.71 -5.48 6.18
N TRP A 73 -22.19 -5.58 7.43
CA TRP A 73 -23.13 -4.62 8.02
C TRP A 73 -22.72 -4.23 9.44
N PRO A 74 -21.57 -3.56 9.65
CA PRO A 74 -21.09 -3.17 10.98
C PRO A 74 -22.08 -2.26 11.72
N VAL A 75 -22.84 -1.43 10.99
CA VAL A 75 -23.89 -0.58 11.55
C VAL A 75 -25.04 -1.42 12.14
N ALA A 76 -25.49 -2.45 11.44
CA ALA A 76 -26.56 -3.32 11.91
C ALA A 76 -26.17 -4.06 13.21
N VAL A 77 -24.91 -4.50 13.31
CA VAL A 77 -24.40 -5.15 14.53
C VAL A 77 -24.47 -4.21 15.73
N VAL A 78 -24.05 -2.95 15.57
CA VAL A 78 -24.10 -1.97 16.68
C VAL A 78 -25.54 -1.60 17.03
N LEU A 79 -26.44 -1.49 16.05
CA LEU A 79 -27.86 -1.26 16.32
C LEU A 79 -28.49 -2.41 17.12
N VAL A 80 -28.17 -3.67 16.77
CA VAL A 80 -28.61 -4.84 17.53
C VAL A 80 -28.02 -4.84 18.94
N ALA A 81 -26.73 -4.51 19.09
CA ALA A 81 -26.11 -4.39 20.41
C ALA A 81 -26.82 -3.33 21.29
N ILE A 82 -27.15 -2.17 20.71
CA ILE A 82 -27.91 -1.11 21.39
C ILE A 82 -29.31 -1.60 21.78
N ALA A 83 -30.00 -2.30 20.88
CA ALA A 83 -31.36 -2.81 21.13
C ALA A 83 -31.41 -3.86 22.25
N VAL A 84 -30.34 -4.65 22.40
CA VAL A 84 -30.23 -5.72 23.40
C VAL A 84 -29.65 -5.23 24.74
N THR A 85 -29.06 -4.03 24.78
CA THR A 85 -28.49 -3.41 25.99
C THR A 85 -29.45 -3.38 27.20
N PRO A 86 -30.75 -3.06 27.06
CA PRO A 86 -31.69 -3.07 28.19
C PRO A 86 -31.91 -4.46 28.82
N ALA A 87 -31.72 -5.52 28.03
CA ALA A 87 -31.84 -6.92 28.47
C ALA A 87 -30.60 -7.42 29.22
N GLN A 88 -29.57 -6.58 29.41
CA GLN A 88 -28.27 -6.95 29.97
C GLN A 88 -27.60 -8.10 29.22
N MET A 89 -27.80 -8.19 27.90
CA MET A 89 -27.11 -9.16 27.08
C MET A 89 -26.18 -8.50 26.07
N GLY A 90 -25.16 -9.23 25.66
CA GLY A 90 -24.34 -8.87 24.51
C GLY A 90 -23.20 -7.92 24.85
N PHE A 91 -22.51 -8.14 25.96
CA PHE A 91 -21.30 -7.40 26.32
C PHE A 91 -20.20 -7.56 25.27
N LEU A 92 -19.87 -8.80 24.88
CA LEU A 92 -18.92 -9.04 23.78
C LEU A 92 -19.48 -8.49 22.45
N LEU A 93 -20.78 -8.61 22.21
CA LEU A 93 -21.43 -8.09 21.00
C LEU A 93 -21.24 -6.57 20.88
N GLY A 94 -21.39 -5.82 21.98
CA GLY A 94 -21.18 -4.37 22.04
C GLY A 94 -19.72 -3.98 21.85
N ILE A 95 -18.79 -4.60 22.58
CA ILE A 95 -17.35 -4.30 22.49
C ILE A 95 -16.83 -4.62 21.08
N VAL A 96 -17.12 -5.82 20.58
CA VAL A 96 -16.70 -6.26 19.25
C VAL A 96 -17.39 -5.44 18.16
N GLY A 97 -18.69 -5.16 18.32
CA GLY A 97 -19.45 -4.33 17.38
C GLY A 97 -18.87 -2.93 17.24
N LEU A 98 -18.63 -2.24 18.36
CA LEU A 98 -18.03 -0.90 18.39
C LEU A 98 -16.61 -0.90 17.82
N TYR A 99 -15.79 -1.89 18.19
CA TYR A 99 -14.45 -2.05 17.61
C TYR A 99 -14.51 -2.23 16.09
N THR A 100 -15.39 -3.11 15.62
CA THR A 100 -15.51 -3.41 14.18
C THR A 100 -16.03 -2.21 13.41
N LEU A 101 -16.98 -1.45 13.96
CA LEU A 101 -17.49 -0.20 13.39
C LEU A 101 -16.40 0.88 13.33
N ALA A 102 -15.62 1.04 14.40
CA ALA A 102 -14.55 2.04 14.47
C ALA A 102 -13.33 1.68 13.59
N ALA A 103 -13.06 0.38 13.40
CA ALA A 103 -12.04 -0.12 12.50
C ALA A 103 -12.48 -0.18 11.03
N ALA A 104 -13.78 -0.05 10.75
CA ALA A 104 -14.32 -0.01 9.39
C ALA A 104 -14.10 1.36 8.74
N GLU A 105 -14.12 1.39 7.40
CA GLU A 105 -13.99 2.62 6.59
C GLU A 105 -15.28 3.46 6.57
N VAL A 106 -15.99 3.52 7.69
CA VAL A 106 -17.26 4.25 7.83
C VAL A 106 -16.96 5.73 8.16
N PRO A 107 -17.78 6.70 7.70
CA PRO A 107 -17.63 8.11 8.07
C PRO A 107 -17.57 8.35 9.58
N ARG A 108 -16.63 9.20 10.04
CA ARG A 108 -16.42 9.52 11.47
C ARG A 108 -17.68 9.99 12.19
N ARG A 109 -18.60 10.66 11.47
CA ARG A 109 -19.90 11.11 12.01
C ARG A 109 -20.75 9.95 12.48
N ILE A 110 -20.83 8.87 11.69
CA ILE A 110 -21.64 7.68 12.01
C ILE A 110 -21.03 6.94 13.21
N ILE A 111 -19.69 6.83 13.25
CA ILE A 111 -18.97 6.24 14.40
C ILE A 111 -19.29 7.03 15.67
N GLY A 112 -19.18 8.37 15.63
CA GLY A 112 -19.46 9.22 16.79
C GLY A 112 -20.90 9.15 17.26
N VAL A 113 -21.87 9.15 16.33
CA VAL A 113 -23.31 9.02 16.66
C VAL A 113 -23.62 7.66 17.28
N LEU A 114 -23.17 6.56 16.68
CA LEU A 114 -23.46 5.21 17.19
C LEU A 114 -22.71 4.91 18.49
N ALA A 115 -21.47 5.37 18.64
CA ALA A 115 -20.73 5.27 19.89
C ALA A 115 -21.39 6.11 20.99
N GLY A 116 -21.85 7.32 20.66
CA GLY A 116 -22.59 8.19 21.58
C GLY A 116 -23.93 7.58 22.01
N MET A 117 -24.68 6.98 21.09
CA MET A 117 -25.92 6.26 21.40
C MET A 117 -25.67 5.04 22.29
N SER A 118 -24.62 4.26 22.01
CA SER A 118 -24.26 3.10 22.84
C SER A 118 -23.82 3.53 24.25
N LEU A 119 -23.03 4.60 24.35
CA LEU A 119 -22.63 5.20 25.63
C LEU A 119 -23.84 5.68 26.42
N ALA A 120 -24.73 6.44 25.79
CA ALA A 120 -25.95 6.95 26.43
C ALA A 120 -26.88 5.82 26.87
N GLY A 121 -27.09 4.82 26.02
CA GLY A 121 -27.88 3.63 26.34
C GLY A 121 -27.33 2.87 27.54
N THR A 122 -26.01 2.63 27.56
CA THR A 122 -25.33 1.94 28.67
C THR A 122 -25.43 2.76 29.97
N ALA A 123 -25.21 4.07 29.90
CA ALA A 123 -25.31 4.95 31.06
C ALA A 123 -26.73 4.97 31.66
N VAL A 124 -27.77 5.08 30.83
CA VAL A 124 -29.16 5.07 31.28
C VAL A 124 -29.53 3.73 31.90
N VAL A 125 -29.17 2.61 31.27
CA VAL A 125 -29.46 1.26 31.81
C VAL A 125 -28.75 1.03 33.14
N THR A 126 -27.46 1.37 33.26
CA THR A 126 -26.71 1.23 34.52
C THR A 126 -27.28 2.15 35.60
N PHE A 127 -27.67 3.39 35.27
CA PHE A 127 -28.28 4.31 36.22
C PHE A 127 -29.58 3.75 36.80
N VAL A 128 -30.51 3.29 35.94
CA VAL A 128 -31.79 2.72 36.38
C VAL A 128 -31.56 1.48 37.26
N ARG A 129 -30.59 0.62 36.90
CA ARG A 129 -30.30 -0.61 37.65
C ARG A 129 -29.70 -0.35 39.02
N VAL A 130 -28.69 0.52 39.12
CA VAL A 130 -28.08 0.87 40.41
C VAL A 130 -29.12 1.54 41.32
N ARG A 131 -30.01 2.38 40.77
CA ARG A 131 -31.16 2.95 41.51
C ARG A 131 -32.11 1.87 42.03
N GLN A 132 -32.46 0.88 41.21
CA GLN A 132 -33.34 -0.20 41.61
C GLN A 132 -32.70 -1.10 42.68
N GLY A 133 -31.40 -1.37 42.60
CA GLY A 133 -30.66 -2.13 43.63
C GLY A 133 -30.60 -1.40 44.97
N MET A 134 -30.39 -0.09 44.96
CA MET A 134 -30.48 0.75 46.16
C MET A 134 -31.90 0.76 46.76
N ALA A 135 -32.93 0.87 45.92
CA ALA A 135 -34.33 0.87 46.37
C ALA A 135 -34.78 -0.49 46.96
N ARG A 136 -34.15 -1.60 46.55
CA ARG A 136 -34.39 -2.95 47.10
C ARG A 136 -33.62 -3.21 48.40
N GLY A 137 -32.69 -2.33 48.80
CA GLY A 137 -31.86 -2.49 50.00
C GLY A 137 -30.63 -3.38 49.81
N ASP A 138 -30.32 -3.80 48.57
CA ASP A 138 -29.17 -4.68 48.27
C ASP A 138 -27.83 -3.93 48.32
N LEU A 139 -27.83 -2.60 48.19
CA LEU A 139 -26.64 -1.73 48.26
C LEU A 139 -26.90 -0.50 49.12
N THR A 140 -26.09 -0.30 50.17
CA THR A 140 -26.09 0.90 51.02
C THR A 140 -24.91 1.80 50.67
N LEU A 141 -24.98 2.46 49.51
CA LEU A 141 -23.98 3.42 49.04
C LEU A 141 -24.58 4.83 48.98
N GLY A 142 -23.74 5.87 48.99
CA GLY A 142 -24.22 7.25 48.89
C GLY A 142 -24.87 7.55 47.54
N ASP A 143 -25.87 8.43 47.50
CA ASP A 143 -26.63 8.78 46.28
C ASP A 143 -25.75 9.25 45.11
N TRP A 144 -24.57 9.82 45.39
CA TRP A 144 -23.58 10.24 44.39
C TRP A 144 -22.97 9.05 43.61
N PHE A 145 -22.99 7.85 44.20
CA PHE A 145 -22.41 6.65 43.60
C PHE A 145 -23.19 6.18 42.37
N VAL A 146 -24.51 6.42 42.32
CA VAL A 146 -25.35 6.00 41.18
C VAL A 146 -24.93 6.64 39.86
N PRO A 147 -24.89 7.99 39.73
CA PRO A 147 -24.44 8.61 38.48
C PRO A 147 -22.97 8.30 38.20
N PHE A 148 -22.13 8.18 39.23
CA PHE A 148 -20.72 7.82 39.08
C PHE A 148 -20.55 6.43 38.45
N ALA A 149 -21.20 5.40 39.01
CA ALA A 149 -21.14 4.04 38.49
C ALA A 149 -21.70 3.96 37.06
N ALA A 150 -22.80 4.66 36.78
CA ALA A 150 -23.39 4.73 35.44
C ALA A 150 -22.41 5.28 34.40
N VAL A 151 -21.77 6.42 34.69
CA VAL A 151 -20.81 7.05 33.79
C VAL A 151 -19.53 6.23 33.68
N ALA A 152 -19.00 5.72 34.79
CA ALA A 152 -17.77 4.93 34.81
C ALA A 152 -17.91 3.64 34.00
N THR A 153 -19.01 2.90 34.18
CA THR A 153 -19.28 1.68 33.41
C THR A 153 -19.51 1.98 31.94
N ALA A 154 -20.32 2.99 31.61
CA ALA A 154 -20.55 3.37 30.21
C ALA A 154 -19.25 3.73 29.51
N LEU A 155 -18.43 4.60 30.12
CA LEU A 155 -17.16 5.02 29.55
C LEU A 155 -16.17 3.86 29.44
N GLY A 156 -16.07 3.02 30.47
CA GLY A 156 -15.16 1.87 30.51
C GLY A 156 -15.46 0.82 29.44
N LEU A 157 -16.73 0.64 29.08
CA LEU A 157 -17.12 -0.30 28.02
C LEU A 157 -16.95 0.27 26.62
N THR A 158 -17.27 1.55 26.41
CA THR A 158 -17.31 2.11 25.07
C THR A 158 -15.98 2.72 24.63
N ALA A 159 -15.23 3.34 25.55
CA ALA A 159 -14.05 4.10 25.17
C ALA A 159 -12.90 3.21 24.64
N PRO A 160 -12.50 2.11 25.30
CA PRO A 160 -11.41 1.27 24.82
C PRO A 160 -11.62 0.69 23.40
N PRO A 161 -12.77 0.05 23.06
CA PRO A 161 -12.95 -0.52 21.73
C PRO A 161 -13.04 0.54 20.63
N VAL A 162 -13.65 1.71 20.91
CA VAL A 162 -13.71 2.82 19.95
C VAL A 162 -12.32 3.41 19.71
N LEU A 163 -11.54 3.66 20.76
CA LEU A 163 -10.18 4.19 20.64
C LEU A 163 -9.27 3.22 19.89
N LEU A 164 -9.31 1.93 20.22
CA LEU A 164 -8.54 0.90 19.52
C LEU A 164 -8.96 0.75 18.07
N GLY A 165 -10.26 0.78 17.77
CA GLY A 165 -10.77 0.71 16.40
C GLY A 165 -10.30 1.91 15.57
N LEU A 166 -10.40 3.12 16.11
CA LEU A 166 -9.91 4.34 15.45
C LEU A 166 -8.39 4.32 15.25
N TYR A 167 -7.63 3.85 16.24
CA TYR A 167 -6.17 3.72 16.14
C TYR A 167 -5.76 2.72 15.05
N VAL A 168 -6.39 1.55 15.01
CA VAL A 168 -6.14 0.53 13.98
C VAL A 168 -6.55 1.06 12.59
N GLY A 169 -7.69 1.73 12.49
CA GLY A 169 -8.14 2.36 11.25
C GLY A 169 -7.18 3.45 10.75
N ALA A 170 -6.67 4.31 11.65
CA ALA A 170 -5.69 5.34 11.32
C ALA A 170 -4.35 4.72 10.89
N ARG A 171 -3.89 3.69 11.60
CA ARG A 171 -2.64 3.00 11.28
C ARG A 171 -2.68 2.30 9.92
N ARG A 172 -3.84 1.73 9.53
CA ARG A 172 -4.02 1.12 8.20
C ARG A 172 -3.89 2.15 7.09
N ARG A 173 -4.61 3.28 7.20
CA ARG A 173 -4.54 4.38 6.22
C ARG A 173 -3.12 4.94 6.10
N LEU A 174 -2.42 5.05 7.23
CA LEU A 174 -1.02 5.48 7.23
C LEU A 174 -0.13 4.49 6.46
N MET A 175 -0.27 3.20 6.72
CA MET A 175 0.50 2.16 6.03
C MET A 175 0.18 2.08 4.54
N GLU A 176 -1.08 2.25 4.15
CA GLU A 176 -1.47 2.37 2.74
C GLU A 176 -0.81 3.57 2.08
N SER A 177 -0.86 4.75 2.71
CA SER A 177 -0.21 5.95 2.18
C SER A 177 1.31 5.82 2.08
N LEU A 178 1.94 5.09 3.00
CA LEU A 178 3.38 4.82 2.95
C LEU A 178 3.74 3.83 1.85
N ARG A 179 2.90 2.82 1.60
CA ARG A 179 3.07 1.88 0.49
C ARG A 179 2.91 2.58 -0.85
N GLU A 180 1.87 3.40 -1.02
CA GLU A 180 1.67 4.18 -2.24
C GLU A 180 2.86 5.10 -2.52
N ARG A 181 3.42 5.72 -1.48
CA ARG A 181 4.64 6.54 -1.59
C ARG A 181 5.86 5.70 -1.97
N ALA A 182 6.06 4.54 -1.34
CA ALA A 182 7.17 3.64 -1.68
C ALA A 182 7.07 3.19 -3.14
N ASP A 183 5.89 2.73 -3.58
CA ASP A 183 5.65 2.30 -4.96
C ASP A 183 5.83 3.45 -5.96
N SER A 184 5.52 4.69 -5.58
CA SER A 184 5.74 5.87 -6.42
C SER A 184 7.23 6.21 -6.56
N LEU A 185 8.00 6.09 -5.47
CA LEU A 185 9.45 6.33 -5.47
C LEU A 185 10.19 5.26 -6.26
N GLU A 186 9.80 3.99 -6.15
CA GLU A 186 10.38 2.92 -6.96
C GLU A 186 10.16 3.16 -8.46
N ARG A 187 8.96 3.60 -8.85
CA ARG A 187 8.67 3.99 -10.24
C ARG A 187 9.48 5.19 -10.70
N GLU A 188 9.66 6.20 -9.84
CA GLU A 188 10.47 7.37 -10.18
C GLU A 188 11.95 7.00 -10.38
N LEU A 189 12.51 6.14 -9.51
CA LEU A 189 13.88 5.66 -9.64
C LEU A 189 14.10 4.85 -10.93
N GLN A 190 13.13 4.00 -11.30
CA GLN A 190 13.17 3.26 -12.57
C GLN A 190 13.21 4.21 -13.78
N LEU A 191 12.33 5.21 -13.82
CA LEU A 191 12.32 6.20 -14.90
C LEU A 191 13.60 7.03 -14.95
N LEU A 192 14.20 7.35 -13.80
CA LEU A 192 15.48 8.05 -13.74
C LEU A 192 16.63 7.18 -14.25
N ALA A 193 16.63 5.88 -13.95
CA ALA A 193 17.61 4.92 -14.46
C ALA A 193 17.51 4.78 -15.98
N GLU A 194 16.31 4.58 -16.52
CA GLU A 194 16.05 4.51 -17.97
C GLU A 194 16.53 5.79 -18.69
N ARG A 195 16.19 6.97 -18.15
CA ARG A 195 16.66 8.25 -18.72
C ARG A 195 18.17 8.42 -18.64
N ALA A 196 18.83 7.87 -17.62
CA ALA A 196 20.28 7.93 -17.51
C ALA A 196 20.95 7.05 -18.59
N GLU A 197 20.39 5.87 -18.85
CA GLU A 197 20.83 4.98 -19.93
C GLU A 197 20.63 5.63 -21.31
N GLU A 198 19.44 6.17 -21.59
CA GLU A 198 19.15 6.88 -22.85
C GLU A 198 20.11 8.05 -23.08
N ARG A 199 20.40 8.85 -22.04
CA ARG A 199 21.38 9.95 -22.13
C ARG A 199 22.79 9.46 -22.39
N ALA A 200 23.18 8.34 -21.78
CA ALA A 200 24.50 7.75 -22.00
C ALA A 200 24.64 7.22 -23.44
N GLU A 201 23.60 6.58 -23.98
CA GLU A 201 23.56 6.15 -25.38
C GLU A 201 23.59 7.34 -26.34
N TRP A 202 22.80 8.38 -26.06
CA TRP A 202 22.79 9.61 -26.86
C TRP A 202 24.18 10.26 -26.90
N ALA A 203 24.82 10.41 -25.74
CA ALA A 203 26.17 10.97 -25.64
C ALA A 203 27.20 10.14 -26.42
N ARG A 204 27.13 8.80 -26.34
CA ARG A 204 28.00 7.91 -27.11
C ARG A 204 27.79 8.03 -28.62
N ASN A 205 26.55 8.17 -29.07
CA ASN A 205 26.24 8.33 -30.50
C ASN A 205 26.66 9.70 -31.04
N GLU A 206 26.47 10.77 -30.25
CA GLU A 206 26.96 12.11 -30.63
C GLU A 206 28.50 12.10 -30.74
N GLU A 207 29.19 11.46 -29.78
CA GLU A 207 30.64 11.31 -29.80
C GLU A 207 31.11 10.57 -31.06
N ARG A 208 30.50 9.42 -31.38
CA ARG A 208 30.81 8.67 -32.60
C ARG A 208 30.62 9.50 -33.86
N THR A 209 29.56 10.30 -33.90
CA THR A 209 29.26 11.16 -35.06
C THR A 209 30.27 12.30 -35.18
N ARG A 210 30.68 12.90 -34.05
CA ARG A 210 31.73 13.91 -34.00
C ARG A 210 33.06 13.35 -34.49
N ILE A 211 33.48 12.19 -33.99
CA ILE A 211 34.71 11.52 -34.43
C ILE A 211 34.65 11.22 -35.93
N ALA A 212 33.53 10.71 -36.45
CA ALA A 212 33.38 10.45 -37.87
C ALA A 212 33.53 11.71 -38.74
N ARG A 213 33.01 12.86 -38.28
CA ARG A 213 33.18 14.16 -38.96
C ARG A 213 34.64 14.63 -38.92
N GLU A 214 35.30 14.59 -37.76
CA GLU A 214 36.72 14.95 -37.65
C GLU A 214 37.61 14.05 -38.52
N MET A 215 37.34 12.73 -38.56
CA MET A 215 38.03 11.81 -39.48
C MET A 215 37.80 12.22 -40.94
N HIS A 216 36.55 12.53 -41.31
CA HIS A 216 36.21 12.90 -42.68
C HIS A 216 36.93 14.18 -43.12
N ASP A 217 36.98 15.20 -42.26
CA ASP A 217 37.62 16.48 -42.57
C ASP A 217 39.14 16.31 -42.75
N VAL A 218 39.80 15.54 -41.88
CA VAL A 218 41.24 15.26 -42.01
C VAL A 218 41.54 14.48 -43.30
N VAL A 219 40.71 13.47 -43.62
CA VAL A 219 40.86 12.69 -44.86
C VAL A 219 40.63 13.57 -46.09
N ALA A 220 39.53 14.31 -46.13
CA ALA A 220 39.15 15.16 -47.26
C ALA A 220 40.23 16.22 -47.54
N HIS A 221 40.76 16.85 -46.49
CA HIS A 221 41.82 17.84 -46.62
C HIS A 221 43.10 17.24 -47.22
N ARG A 222 43.56 16.09 -46.72
CA ARG A 222 44.78 15.42 -47.22
C ARG A 222 44.62 14.90 -48.64
N VAL A 223 43.47 14.32 -48.97
CA VAL A 223 43.15 13.89 -50.33
C VAL A 223 43.14 15.09 -51.28
N SER A 224 42.55 16.22 -50.88
CA SER A 224 42.57 17.45 -51.68
C SER A 224 44.00 17.94 -51.95
N LEU A 225 44.87 17.95 -50.94
CA LEU A 225 46.30 18.31 -51.10
C LEU A 225 47.03 17.35 -52.06
N MET A 226 46.82 16.04 -51.91
CA MET A 226 47.41 15.04 -52.81
C MET A 226 46.96 15.25 -54.27
N VAL A 227 45.68 15.55 -54.50
CA VAL A 227 45.14 15.85 -55.85
C VAL A 227 45.80 17.09 -56.44
N VAL A 228 45.96 18.17 -55.67
CA VAL A 228 46.63 19.40 -56.12
C VAL A 228 48.10 19.13 -56.47
N HIS A 229 48.84 18.39 -55.63
CA HIS A 229 50.24 18.04 -55.91
C HIS A 229 50.39 17.09 -57.10
N ALA A 230 49.46 16.15 -57.30
CA ALA A 230 49.43 15.28 -58.47
C ALA A 230 49.12 16.06 -59.76
N ALA A 231 48.24 17.06 -59.72
CA ALA A 231 48.01 17.95 -60.85
C ALA A 231 49.26 18.80 -61.19
N ALA A 232 49.94 19.33 -60.16
CA ALA A 232 51.20 20.05 -60.34
C ALA A 232 52.32 19.17 -60.92
N LEU A 233 52.37 17.89 -60.51
CA LEU A 233 53.26 16.88 -61.08
C LEU A 233 53.05 16.73 -62.59
N GLN A 234 51.80 16.52 -63.03
CA GLN A 234 51.46 16.36 -64.44
C GLN A 234 51.86 17.58 -65.27
N ALA A 235 51.72 18.79 -64.71
CA ALA A 235 52.09 20.03 -65.39
C ALA A 235 53.62 20.20 -65.56
N VAL A 236 54.41 19.76 -64.58
CA VAL A 236 55.88 19.94 -64.56
C VAL A 236 56.63 18.78 -65.21
N ALA A 237 56.03 17.59 -65.31
CA ALA A 237 56.64 16.36 -65.82
C ALA A 237 57.31 16.48 -67.20
N ARG A 238 56.77 17.33 -68.10
CA ARG A 238 57.36 17.55 -69.44
C ARG A 238 58.45 18.61 -69.48
N LYS A 239 58.52 19.51 -68.49
CA LYS A 239 59.46 20.64 -68.45
C LYS A 239 60.68 20.39 -67.58
N ASP A 240 60.51 19.69 -66.47
CA ASP A 240 61.57 19.45 -65.48
C ASP A 240 61.36 18.08 -64.80
N PRO A 241 61.92 17.00 -65.39
CA PRO A 241 61.68 15.64 -64.92
C PRO A 241 62.24 15.37 -63.53
N GLU A 242 63.31 16.05 -63.10
CA GLU A 242 63.83 15.93 -61.73
C GLU A 242 62.86 16.52 -60.70
N LYS A 243 62.24 17.69 -60.99
CA LYS A 243 61.19 18.24 -60.13
C LYS A 243 59.95 17.35 -60.08
N ALA A 244 59.62 16.67 -61.18
CA ALA A 244 58.53 15.71 -61.19
C ALA A 244 58.83 14.53 -60.25
N VAL A 245 60.01 13.92 -60.32
CA VAL A 245 60.38 12.81 -59.41
C VAL A 245 60.28 13.25 -57.93
N ARG A 246 60.73 14.45 -57.58
CA ARG A 246 60.61 15.00 -56.21
C ARG A 246 59.16 15.21 -55.77
N ASN A 247 58.31 15.78 -56.62
CA ASN A 247 56.88 15.95 -56.31
C ASN A 247 56.14 14.61 -56.20
N ALA A 248 56.53 13.59 -56.98
CA ALA A 248 55.96 12.24 -56.88
C ALA A 248 56.31 11.57 -55.55
N ALA A 249 57.56 11.74 -55.09
CA ALA A 249 57.99 11.28 -53.76
C ALA A 249 57.17 11.96 -52.65
N LEU A 250 56.98 13.28 -52.72
CA LEU A 250 56.16 14.06 -51.78
C LEU A 250 54.70 13.55 -51.70
N VAL A 251 54.07 13.26 -52.84
CA VAL A 251 52.71 12.68 -52.86
C VAL A 251 52.68 11.29 -52.23
N GLY A 252 53.71 10.47 -52.48
CA GLY A 252 53.85 9.15 -51.86
C GLY A 252 54.03 9.20 -50.34
N ASP A 253 54.83 10.15 -49.85
CA ASP A 253 55.05 10.37 -48.41
C ASP A 253 53.79 10.90 -47.73
N MET A 254 53.11 11.89 -48.33
CA MET A 254 51.81 12.37 -47.83
C MET A 254 50.76 11.26 -47.74
N GLY A 255 50.70 10.37 -48.74
CA GLY A 255 49.79 9.22 -48.72
C GLY A 255 50.10 8.21 -47.60
N ARG A 256 51.39 7.91 -47.37
CA ARG A 256 51.80 7.03 -46.27
C ARG A 256 51.50 7.64 -44.92
N GLN A 257 51.78 8.94 -44.75
CA GLN A 257 51.53 9.65 -43.50
C GLN A 257 50.01 9.74 -43.19
N ALA A 258 49.17 9.98 -44.21
CA ALA A 258 47.71 9.93 -44.06
C ALA A 258 47.19 8.55 -43.62
N LEU A 259 47.71 7.47 -44.20
CA LEU A 259 47.33 6.11 -43.82
C LEU A 259 47.78 5.73 -42.41
N THR A 260 48.95 6.21 -41.97
CA THR A 260 49.46 5.99 -40.61
C THR A 260 48.55 6.66 -39.58
N GLU A 261 48.21 7.94 -39.76
CA GLU A 261 47.36 8.66 -38.82
C GLU A 261 45.93 8.11 -38.76
N LEU A 262 45.37 7.66 -39.89
CA LEU A 262 44.08 6.96 -39.92
C LEU A 262 44.11 5.66 -39.12
N ARG A 263 45.20 4.88 -39.23
CA ARG A 263 45.37 3.64 -38.44
C ARG A 263 45.51 3.94 -36.96
N GLU A 264 46.19 5.02 -36.61
CA GLU A 264 46.37 5.44 -35.22
C GLU A 264 45.03 5.87 -34.61
N MET A 265 44.26 6.70 -35.30
CA MET A 265 42.93 7.13 -34.85
C MET A 265 41.91 5.97 -34.78
N LEU A 266 41.95 5.01 -35.72
CA LEU A 266 41.13 3.79 -35.66
C LEU A 266 41.59 2.81 -34.56
N GLY A 267 42.88 2.81 -34.21
CA GLY A 267 43.43 2.01 -33.12
C GLY A 267 42.87 2.42 -31.76
N VAL A 268 42.74 3.72 -31.52
CA VAL A 268 42.18 4.29 -30.28
C VAL A 268 40.69 3.95 -30.12
N LEU A 269 39.92 3.93 -31.21
CA LEU A 269 38.49 3.56 -31.22
C LEU A 269 38.21 2.07 -30.99
N ARG A 270 39.20 1.18 -31.17
CA ARG A 270 39.03 -0.28 -31.07
C ARG A 270 39.51 -0.85 -29.73
N ALA A 271 40.27 -0.05 -28.98
CA ALA A 271 40.76 -0.37 -27.64
C ALA A 271 39.89 0.22 -26.52
N GLY A 272 38.97 1.14 -26.82
CA GLY A 272 37.98 1.70 -25.90
C GLY A 272 36.56 1.20 -26.19
#